data_AF-A0A536AK08-F1
#
_entry.id   AF-A0A536AK08-F1
#
_cell.length_a   1.000
_cell.length_b   1.000
_cell.length_c   1.000
_cell.angle_alpha   90.00
_cell.angle_beta   90.00
_cell.angle_gamma   90.00
#
_symmetry.space_group_name_H-M   'P 1'
#
loop_
_entity.id
_entity.type
_entity.pdbx_description
1 polymer ?
#
loop_
_entity_poly.entity_id
_entity_poly.type
_entity_poly.pdbx_seq_one_letter_code
_entity_poly.pdbx_strand_id
1 'polypeptide(L)'
;MEHRLFRLIRANMRVLIAMITVLLMTTLVAVVPGLTGHGVRSASAVTKEAPGGLGQLSGLLARDHLTEESAIQVDLSSETVRMPLYKGEAYGKTAWFILLDASDVGLAHDLGVNYAPKLANIGIGCLACVQTVTLDSPTPAQNPFGQALVHFQGAPDFSPTRIAVPGPNGFPLAQFQPGAVAGPGYSPFIRIA
;
A
#
# COMPACT_ATOMS: atom_id res chain seq x y z
N MET A 1 -29.60 4.33 55.10
CA MET A 1 -29.46 5.79 55.05
C MET A 1 -29.32 6.14 53.58
N GLU A 2 -30.43 6.30 52.86
CA GLU A 2 -31.21 7.56 52.74
C GLU A 2 -30.27 8.69 52.30
N HIS A 3 -30.38 9.36 51.14
CA HIS A 3 -31.53 9.77 50.33
C HIS A 3 -31.05 10.10 48.89
N ARG A 4 -31.76 9.64 47.84
CA ARG A 4 -32.66 10.40 46.93
C ARG A 4 -31.98 11.46 46.05
N LEU A 5 -32.39 11.79 44.83
CA LEU A 5 -33.37 11.33 43.83
C LEU A 5 -33.43 12.54 42.87
N PHE A 6 -33.15 12.43 41.58
CA PHE A 6 -33.88 13.23 40.58
C PHE A 6 -33.95 12.46 39.26
N ARG A 7 -35.15 12.50 38.69
CA ARG A 7 -35.71 11.63 37.67
C ARG A 7 -36.16 12.55 36.52
N LEU A 8 -36.21 11.97 35.31
CA LEU A 8 -37.02 12.36 34.15
C LEU A 8 -36.52 13.63 33.42
N ILE A 9 -36.43 13.65 32.08
CA ILE A 9 -37.56 13.59 31.15
C ILE A 9 -37.14 12.97 29.80
N ARG A 10 -38.06 12.17 29.26
CA ARG A 10 -38.08 11.48 27.96
C ARG A 10 -38.88 12.34 26.98
N ALA A 11 -38.42 12.54 25.74
CA ALA A 11 -39.32 12.91 24.63
C ALA A 11 -38.72 12.52 23.27
N ASN A 12 -39.23 11.40 22.74
CA ASN A 12 -39.23 11.09 21.30
C ASN A 12 -40.11 12.13 20.59
N MET A 13 -39.65 12.70 19.47
CA MET A 13 -40.53 13.43 18.57
C MET A 13 -40.49 12.81 17.18
N ARG A 14 -41.45 11.91 16.95
CA ARG A 14 -41.94 11.57 15.61
C ARG A 14 -42.81 12.73 15.17
N VAL A 15 -42.46 13.40 14.07
CA VAL A 15 -43.38 14.33 13.39
C VAL A 15 -43.71 13.75 12.02
N LEU A 16 -44.97 13.36 11.93
CA LEU A 16 -45.72 12.97 10.76
C LEU A 16 -46.19 14.26 10.06
N ILE A 17 -45.79 14.52 8.81
CA ILE A 17 -46.48 15.51 7.96
C ILE A 17 -46.72 14.91 6.57
N ALA A 18 -48.00 14.58 6.38
CA ALA A 18 -48.84 14.70 5.19
C ALA A 18 -48.27 14.37 3.79
N MET A 19 -48.89 13.33 3.23
CA MET A 19 -49.08 13.04 1.81
C MET A 19 -49.61 14.25 1.02
N ILE A 20 -48.97 14.58 -0.11
CA ILE A 20 -49.64 15.14 -1.30
C ILE A 20 -49.11 14.39 -2.52
N THR A 21 -49.96 13.50 -3.03
CA THR A 21 -49.86 12.84 -4.33
C THR A 21 -50.30 13.82 -5.41
N VAL A 22 -49.44 14.06 -6.41
CA VAL A 22 -49.89 14.50 -7.75
C VAL A 22 -49.35 13.51 -8.75
N LEU A 23 -50.28 12.66 -9.19
CA LEU A 23 -50.16 11.66 -10.23
C LEU A 23 -50.33 12.39 -11.59
N LEU A 24 -49.29 12.41 -12.43
CA LEU A 24 -49.46 12.76 -13.85
C LEU A 24 -49.32 11.48 -14.68
N MET A 25 -50.46 10.87 -14.97
CA MET A 25 -50.62 9.81 -15.95
C MET A 25 -50.66 10.43 -17.34
N THR A 26 -49.74 10.06 -18.22
CA THR A 26 -49.95 10.14 -19.67
C THR A 26 -49.86 8.76 -20.26
N THR A 27 -51.02 8.22 -20.58
CA THR A 27 -51.24 7.00 -21.35
C THR A 27 -50.90 7.24 -22.81
N LEU A 28 -50.02 6.40 -23.38
CA LEU A 28 -50.05 6.14 -24.83
C LEU A 28 -50.22 4.63 -25.01
N VAL A 29 -51.40 4.26 -25.51
CA VAL A 29 -51.76 2.90 -25.92
C VAL A 29 -51.39 2.76 -27.39
N ALA A 30 -50.61 1.73 -27.73
CA ALA A 30 -50.55 1.15 -29.07
C ALA A 30 -50.58 -0.38 -28.95
N VAL A 31 -51.44 -1.01 -29.74
CA VAL A 31 -51.89 -2.40 -29.63
C VAL A 31 -51.33 -3.23 -30.81
N VAL A 32 -50.53 -4.28 -30.49
CA VAL A 32 -50.52 -5.69 -31.01
C VAL A 32 -50.06 -5.92 -32.49
N PRO A 33 -49.47 -7.07 -32.93
CA PRO A 33 -49.36 -8.43 -32.34
C PRO A 33 -47.94 -9.06 -32.26
N GLY A 34 -47.86 -10.19 -31.56
CA GLY A 34 -46.62 -10.88 -31.17
C GLY A 34 -45.98 -11.83 -32.18
N LEU A 35 -44.76 -12.25 -31.82
CA LEU A 35 -44.13 -13.50 -32.24
C LEU A 35 -43.10 -13.89 -31.18
N THR A 36 -43.21 -15.13 -30.72
CA THR A 36 -42.33 -15.81 -29.77
C THR A 36 -40.89 -15.84 -30.28
N GLY A 37 -39.97 -15.17 -29.59
CA GLY A 37 -38.54 -15.19 -29.89
C GLY A 37 -37.75 -15.31 -28.59
N HIS A 38 -36.97 -16.37 -28.48
CA HIS A 38 -36.08 -16.65 -27.35
C HIS A 38 -35.16 -15.44 -27.09
N GLY A 39 -35.23 -14.87 -25.89
CA GLY A 39 -34.35 -13.79 -25.47
C GLY A 39 -32.90 -14.26 -25.41
N VAL A 40 -32.18 -14.09 -26.52
CA VAL A 40 -30.72 -14.08 -26.51
C VAL A 40 -30.33 -12.91 -25.62
N ARG A 41 -29.66 -13.21 -24.49
CA ARG A 41 -28.99 -12.19 -23.67
C ARG A 41 -28.09 -11.41 -24.62
N SER A 42 -28.44 -10.15 -24.91
CA SER A 42 -27.55 -9.24 -25.59
C SER A 42 -26.25 -9.25 -24.82
N ALA A 43 -25.17 -9.73 -25.44
CA ALA A 43 -23.83 -9.45 -24.98
C ALA A 43 -23.78 -7.93 -24.79
N SER A 44 -23.49 -7.47 -23.57
CA SER A 44 -23.16 -6.07 -23.33
C SER A 44 -22.19 -5.68 -24.43
N ALA A 45 -22.59 -4.73 -25.26
CA ALA A 45 -21.71 -4.16 -26.26
C ALA A 45 -20.46 -3.77 -25.49
N VAL A 46 -19.35 -4.46 -25.77
CA VAL A 46 -18.03 -3.97 -25.40
C VAL A 46 -17.89 -2.70 -26.22
N THR A 47 -18.30 -1.59 -25.62
CA THR A 47 -17.88 -0.27 -26.07
C THR A 47 -16.37 -0.35 -26.08
N LYS A 48 -15.82 -0.31 -27.29
CA LYS A 48 -14.39 -0.17 -27.53
C LYS A 48 -13.98 1.10 -26.80
N GLU A 49 -13.47 0.94 -25.58
CA GLU A 49 -12.96 2.06 -24.80
C GLU A 49 -11.95 2.78 -25.70
N ALA A 50 -12.16 4.08 -25.88
CA ALA A 50 -11.08 4.95 -26.34
C ALA A 50 -9.84 4.63 -25.51
N PRO A 51 -8.61 4.68 -26.06
CA PRO A 51 -7.41 4.37 -25.29
C PRO A 51 -7.52 5.11 -23.96
N GLY A 52 -7.66 4.32 -22.89
CA GLY A 52 -8.05 4.86 -21.59
C GLY A 52 -7.07 5.94 -21.21
N GLY A 53 -7.56 7.03 -20.62
CA GLY A 53 -6.68 7.98 -19.95
C GLY A 53 -5.79 7.26 -18.93
N LEU A 54 -4.94 8.00 -18.21
CA LEU A 54 -4.02 7.47 -17.20
C LEU A 54 -4.70 6.77 -15.98
N GLY A 55 -5.99 6.44 -16.07
CA GLY A 55 -6.80 5.91 -14.99
C GLY A 55 -7.20 7.00 -13.99
N GLN A 56 -7.33 6.59 -12.73
CA GLN A 56 -7.55 7.50 -11.61
C GLN A 56 -6.31 8.39 -11.41
N LEU A 57 -6.50 9.70 -11.28
CA LEU A 57 -5.41 10.69 -11.11
C LEU A 57 -5.38 11.36 -9.73
N SER A 58 -6.35 11.05 -8.87
CA SER A 58 -6.51 11.71 -7.57
C SER A 58 -7.21 10.81 -6.58
N GLY A 59 -7.02 11.06 -5.29
CA GLY A 59 -7.62 10.32 -4.19
C GLY A 59 -6.94 8.99 -3.92
N LEU A 60 -7.57 8.18 -3.08
CA LEU A 60 -7.03 6.87 -2.69
C LEU A 60 -7.23 5.85 -3.80
N LEU A 61 -6.15 5.17 -4.17
CA LEU A 61 -6.21 4.09 -5.14
C LEU A 61 -6.85 2.84 -4.50
N ALA A 62 -7.73 2.16 -5.25
CA ALA A 62 -8.38 0.95 -4.81
C ALA A 62 -7.37 -0.19 -4.56
N ARG A 63 -7.68 -1.09 -3.62
CA ARG A 63 -6.74 -2.10 -3.15
C ARG A 63 -6.34 -3.10 -4.24
N ASP A 64 -7.29 -3.45 -5.10
CA ASP A 64 -7.14 -4.31 -6.28
C ASP A 64 -6.36 -3.65 -7.43
N HIS A 65 -6.00 -2.37 -7.31
CA HIS A 65 -5.11 -1.66 -8.24
C HIS A 65 -3.69 -1.50 -7.68
N LEU A 66 -3.40 -1.99 -6.46
CA LEU A 66 -2.06 -1.95 -5.89
C LEU A 66 -1.28 -3.16 -6.38
N THR A 67 -0.15 -2.93 -7.05
CA THR A 67 0.75 -4.00 -7.50
C THR A 67 1.71 -4.46 -6.41
N GLU A 68 1.98 -3.60 -5.43
CA GLU A 68 2.72 -3.93 -4.21
C GLU A 68 1.70 -4.25 -3.11
N GLU A 69 1.48 -5.54 -2.84
CA GLU A 69 0.47 -5.97 -1.88
C GLU A 69 0.77 -5.49 -0.45
N SER A 70 2.03 -5.20 -0.11
CA SER A 70 2.43 -4.71 1.20
C SER A 70 2.03 -3.24 1.39
N ALA A 71 1.85 -2.47 0.31
CA ALA A 71 1.44 -1.08 0.38
C ALA A 71 0.07 -0.97 1.07
N ILE A 72 -0.03 -0.20 2.14
CA ILE A 72 -1.26 -0.10 2.93
C ILE A 72 -2.23 0.89 2.27
N GLN A 73 -1.70 1.91 1.60
CA GLN A 73 -2.48 2.98 0.98
C GLN A 73 -1.63 3.72 -0.05
N VAL A 74 -2.22 4.07 -1.19
CA VAL A 74 -1.65 5.00 -2.17
C VAL A 74 -2.61 6.18 -2.30
N ASP A 75 -2.11 7.38 -2.05
CA ASP A 75 -2.84 8.63 -2.21
C ASP A 75 -2.25 9.40 -3.39
N LEU A 76 -3.04 9.47 -4.46
CA LEU A 76 -2.66 10.14 -5.71
C LEU A 76 -2.78 11.67 -5.61
N SER A 77 -3.56 12.19 -4.66
CA SER A 77 -3.69 13.64 -4.46
C SER A 77 -2.46 14.21 -3.77
N SER A 78 -1.84 13.46 -2.86
CA SER A 78 -0.62 13.87 -2.16
C SER A 78 0.65 13.22 -2.72
N GLU A 79 0.53 12.34 -3.72
CA GLU A 79 1.64 11.58 -4.30
C GLU A 79 2.42 10.76 -3.26
N THR A 80 1.70 10.14 -2.31
CA THR A 80 2.30 9.38 -1.20
C THR A 80 1.84 7.93 -1.15
N VAL A 81 2.75 7.07 -0.69
CA VAL A 81 2.46 5.66 -0.37
C VAL A 81 2.73 5.42 1.10
N ARG A 82 1.84 4.70 1.78
CA ARG A 82 2.02 4.26 3.17
C ARG A 82 2.41 2.80 3.20
N MET A 83 3.59 2.52 3.76
CA MET A 83 4.18 1.17 3.82
C MET A 83 4.25 0.64 5.26
N PRO A 84 4.25 -0.69 5.46
CA PRO A 84 4.56 -1.30 6.74
C PRO A 84 6.03 -1.04 7.10
N LEU A 85 6.27 -0.64 8.34
CA LEU A 85 7.61 -0.40 8.86
C LEU A 85 8.01 -1.55 9.78
N TYR A 86 9.18 -2.13 9.51
CA TYR A 86 9.77 -3.22 10.26
C TYR A 86 10.91 -2.69 11.13
N LYS A 87 11.07 -3.30 12.31
CA LYS A 87 12.11 -2.95 13.27
C LYS A 87 13.29 -3.92 13.17
N GLY A 88 14.49 -3.40 13.20
CA GLY A 88 15.72 -4.16 13.36
C GLY A 88 16.76 -3.40 14.18
N GLU A 89 17.99 -3.89 14.15
CA GLU A 89 19.14 -3.32 14.84
C GLU A 89 20.35 -3.28 13.91
N ALA A 90 21.08 -2.17 13.93
CA ALA A 90 22.42 -2.07 13.35
C ALA A 90 23.32 -1.28 14.30
N TYR A 91 24.51 -1.79 14.60
CA TYR A 91 25.50 -1.14 15.47
C TYR A 91 24.94 -0.75 16.86
N GLY A 92 24.08 -1.58 17.47
CA GLY A 92 23.45 -1.28 18.76
C GLY A 92 22.37 -0.19 18.71
N LYS A 93 21.94 0.23 17.51
CA LYS A 93 20.91 1.25 17.30
C LYS A 93 19.71 0.65 16.57
N THR A 94 18.52 1.17 16.85
CA THR A 94 17.32 0.78 16.10
C THR A 94 17.45 1.17 14.64
N ALA A 95 17.24 0.19 13.77
CA ALA A 95 17.09 0.38 12.33
C ALA A 95 15.62 0.17 11.96
N TRP A 96 15.12 1.01 11.05
CA TRP A 96 13.79 0.87 10.49
C TRP A 96 13.91 0.57 9.01
N PHE A 97 13.13 -0.40 8.52
CA PHE A 97 13.19 -0.81 7.13
C PHE A 97 11.81 -1.18 6.61
N ILE A 98 11.69 -1.24 5.29
CA ILE A 98 10.54 -1.77 4.57
C ILE A 98 11.00 -2.98 3.75
N LEU A 99 10.07 -3.86 3.43
CA LEU A 99 10.29 -4.98 2.52
C LEU A 99 9.43 -4.74 1.28
N LEU A 100 10.02 -4.95 0.11
CA LEU A 100 9.38 -4.71 -1.19
C LEU A 100 9.36 -5.97 -2.05
N ASP A 101 10.38 -6.82 -1.89
CA ASP A 101 10.54 -8.01 -2.71
C ASP A 101 11.16 -9.15 -1.89
N ALA A 102 10.86 -10.39 -2.25
CA ALA A 102 11.51 -11.58 -1.72
C ALA A 102 11.82 -12.60 -2.84
N SER A 103 12.94 -13.31 -2.70
CA SER A 103 13.31 -14.38 -3.65
C SER A 103 12.60 -15.70 -3.40
N ASP A 104 12.03 -15.88 -2.21
CA ASP A 104 11.27 -17.07 -1.83
C ASP A 104 9.77 -16.78 -2.00
N VAL A 105 9.05 -17.72 -2.62
CA VAL A 105 7.63 -17.53 -2.93
C VAL A 105 6.74 -17.55 -1.69
N GLY A 106 7.07 -18.37 -0.69
CA GLY A 106 6.31 -18.44 0.56
C GLY A 106 6.51 -17.17 1.37
N LEU A 107 7.76 -16.71 1.49
CA LEU A 107 8.07 -15.46 2.18
C LEU A 107 7.46 -14.25 1.48
N ALA A 108 7.49 -14.21 0.13
CA ALA A 108 6.85 -13.15 -0.64
C ALA A 108 5.34 -13.09 -0.35
N HIS A 109 4.67 -14.24 -0.38
CA HIS A 109 3.25 -14.37 -0.08
C HIS A 109 2.92 -13.97 1.36
N ASP A 110 3.65 -14.48 2.35
CA ASP A 110 3.37 -14.24 3.77
C ASP A 110 3.58 -12.78 4.19
N LEU A 111 4.50 -12.08 3.52
CA LEU A 111 4.76 -10.67 3.75
C LEU A 111 3.96 -9.74 2.83
N GLY A 112 3.29 -10.28 1.81
CA GLY A 112 2.62 -9.51 0.77
C GLY A 112 3.59 -8.66 -0.07
N VAL A 113 4.82 -9.12 -0.30
CA VAL A 113 5.82 -8.40 -1.12
C VAL A 113 5.97 -9.07 -2.49
N ASN A 114 6.56 -8.38 -3.47
CA ASN A 114 6.67 -8.99 -4.80
C ASN A 114 7.58 -10.23 -4.77
N TYR A 115 7.16 -11.27 -5.48
CA TYR A 115 8.03 -12.41 -5.73
C TYR A 115 9.05 -12.08 -6.83
N ALA A 116 10.33 -12.01 -6.44
CA ALA A 116 11.45 -11.67 -7.30
C ALA A 116 12.56 -12.74 -7.21
N PRO A 117 12.42 -13.91 -7.87
CA PRO A 117 13.34 -15.05 -7.70
C PRO A 117 14.79 -14.74 -8.07
N LYS A 118 15.03 -13.77 -8.98
CA LYS A 118 16.38 -13.37 -9.37
C LYS A 118 17.18 -12.72 -8.23
N LEU A 119 16.53 -12.24 -7.16
CA LEU A 119 17.22 -11.71 -5.99
C LEU A 119 18.12 -12.78 -5.31
N ALA A 120 17.81 -14.07 -5.46
CA ALA A 120 18.66 -15.16 -4.95
C ALA A 120 20.09 -15.12 -5.52
N ASN A 121 20.26 -14.52 -6.71
CA ASN A 121 21.51 -14.49 -7.45
C ASN A 121 22.39 -13.26 -7.14
N ILE A 122 21.92 -12.28 -6.36
CA ILE A 122 22.66 -11.02 -6.14
C ILE A 122 24.05 -11.25 -5.54
N GLY A 123 24.19 -12.25 -4.67
CA GLY A 123 25.47 -12.56 -4.03
C GLY A 123 26.47 -13.31 -4.93
N ILE A 124 26.06 -13.77 -6.12
CA ILE A 124 26.93 -14.54 -7.01
C ILE A 124 28.04 -13.62 -7.53
N GLY A 125 29.29 -13.94 -7.21
CA GLY A 125 30.45 -13.14 -7.60
C GLY A 125 30.64 -11.86 -6.77
N CYS A 126 29.76 -11.56 -5.81
CA CYS A 126 29.88 -10.41 -4.92
C CYS A 126 29.24 -10.70 -3.56
N LEU A 127 29.98 -11.35 -2.66
CA LEU A 127 29.47 -11.64 -1.31
C LEU A 127 29.12 -10.36 -0.53
N ALA A 128 29.86 -9.27 -0.74
CA ALA A 128 29.58 -7.98 -0.09
C ALA A 128 28.33 -7.26 -0.63
N CYS A 129 27.77 -7.71 -1.77
CA CYS A 129 26.55 -7.13 -2.35
C CYS A 129 25.28 -7.60 -1.63
N VAL A 130 25.38 -8.60 -0.74
CA VAL A 130 24.27 -9.07 0.10
C VAL A 130 24.74 -9.11 1.53
N GLN A 131 23.95 -8.54 2.42
CA GLN A 131 24.24 -8.56 3.84
C GLN A 131 23.59 -9.79 4.49
N THR A 132 24.38 -10.69 5.08
CA THR A 132 23.83 -11.79 5.88
C THR A 132 23.33 -11.26 7.23
N VAL A 133 22.05 -11.46 7.51
CA VAL A 133 21.38 -11.02 8.74
C VAL A 133 20.96 -12.23 9.58
N THR A 134 20.78 -12.00 10.88
CA THR A 134 20.15 -12.98 11.78
C THR A 134 18.80 -12.45 12.26
N LEU A 135 17.93 -13.38 12.63
CA LEU A 135 16.63 -13.09 13.22
C LEU A 135 16.62 -13.51 14.68
N ASP A 136 16.05 -12.69 15.55
CA ASP A 136 15.65 -13.17 16.87
C ASP A 136 14.55 -14.23 16.72
N SER A 137 14.60 -15.25 17.57
CA SER A 137 13.55 -16.27 17.70
C SER A 137 12.87 -16.17 19.06
N PRO A 138 12.16 -15.05 19.34
CA PRO A 138 11.47 -14.90 20.62
C PRO A 138 10.33 -15.92 20.72
N THR A 139 10.13 -16.45 21.92
CA THR A 139 8.95 -17.28 22.19
C THR A 139 7.66 -16.47 21.97
N PRO A 140 6.53 -17.10 21.66
CA PRO A 140 5.25 -16.40 21.58
C PRO A 140 4.89 -15.64 22.86
N ALA A 141 5.37 -16.06 24.04
CA ALA A 141 5.21 -15.30 25.27
C ALA A 141 6.02 -14.00 25.30
N GLN A 142 7.23 -14.00 24.71
CA GLN A 142 8.10 -12.83 24.62
C GLN A 142 7.67 -11.87 23.50
N ASN A 143 7.08 -12.40 22.44
CA ASN A 143 6.63 -11.61 21.30
C ASN A 143 5.32 -12.15 20.72
N PRO A 144 4.17 -11.92 21.39
CA PRO A 144 2.90 -12.56 21.01
C PRO A 144 2.37 -12.13 19.66
N PHE A 145 2.73 -10.92 19.21
CA PHE A 145 2.18 -10.29 18.01
C PHE A 145 3.22 -9.51 17.21
N GLY A 146 4.49 -9.54 17.61
CA GLY A 146 5.53 -8.76 16.94
C GLY A 146 6.36 -9.61 16.00
N GLN A 147 7.03 -8.91 15.10
CA GLN A 147 7.92 -9.50 14.12
C GLN A 147 9.24 -9.91 14.79
N ALA A 148 9.94 -10.87 14.20
CA ALA A 148 11.32 -11.16 14.57
C ALA A 148 12.19 -9.91 14.33
N LEU A 149 13.05 -9.58 15.29
CA LEU A 149 13.99 -8.49 15.14
C LEU A 149 15.12 -8.93 14.20
N VAL A 150 15.39 -8.12 13.18
CA VAL A 150 16.50 -8.35 12.25
C VAL A 150 17.77 -7.69 12.78
N HIS A 151 18.86 -8.44 12.86
CA HIS A 151 20.19 -7.92 13.18
C HIS A 151 21.00 -7.72 11.90
N PHE A 152 21.28 -6.46 11.58
CA PHE A 152 21.99 -6.04 10.39
C PHE A 152 23.51 -5.91 10.66
N GLN A 153 24.34 -6.31 9.70
CA GLN A 153 25.80 -6.09 9.74
C GLN A 153 26.16 -4.62 9.49
N GLY A 154 25.35 -3.92 8.70
CA GLY A 154 25.53 -2.51 8.43
C GLY A 154 24.24 -1.76 8.12
N ALA A 155 24.36 -0.44 8.12
CA ALA A 155 23.25 0.48 7.86
C ALA A 155 23.68 1.61 6.91
N PRO A 156 22.75 2.29 6.23
CA PRO A 156 23.07 3.49 5.48
C PRO A 156 23.67 4.57 6.40
N ASP A 157 24.60 5.33 5.86
CA ASP A 157 25.07 6.56 6.49
C ASP A 157 24.30 7.76 5.90
N PHE A 158 23.48 8.38 6.75
CA PHE A 158 22.68 9.56 6.43
C PHE A 158 23.34 10.88 6.89
N SER A 159 24.57 10.84 7.41
CA SER A 159 25.30 12.04 7.80
C SER A 159 25.74 12.95 6.64
N PRO A 160 25.96 12.47 5.39
CA PRO A 160 26.30 13.34 4.28
C PRO A 160 25.18 14.33 3.94
N THR A 161 25.55 15.57 3.62
CA THR A 161 24.60 16.52 3.04
C THR A 161 24.60 16.37 1.52
N ARG A 162 23.41 16.29 0.91
CA ARG A 162 23.28 16.22 -0.55
C ARG A 162 23.81 17.51 -1.18
N ILE A 163 24.69 17.37 -2.17
CA ILE A 163 25.19 18.48 -3.02
C ILE A 163 24.84 18.18 -4.48
N ALA A 164 24.25 19.16 -5.16
CA ALA A 164 24.01 19.12 -6.60
C ALA A 164 24.19 20.54 -7.17
N VAL A 165 25.37 20.82 -7.70
CA VAL A 165 25.71 22.12 -8.30
C VAL A 165 25.64 21.98 -9.82
N PRO A 166 24.75 22.72 -10.51
CA PRO A 166 24.69 22.72 -11.97
C PRO A 166 26.02 23.11 -12.61
N GLY A 167 26.36 22.47 -13.73
CA GLY A 167 27.46 22.93 -14.59
C GLY A 167 27.08 24.16 -15.41
N PRO A 168 27.98 24.67 -16.26
CA PRO A 168 27.73 25.86 -17.09
C PRO A 168 26.45 25.77 -17.95
N ASN A 169 26.11 24.56 -18.40
CA ASN A 169 24.92 24.27 -19.20
C ASN A 169 23.90 23.41 -18.44
N GLY A 170 23.93 23.41 -17.11
CA GLY A 170 23.14 22.52 -16.25
C GLY A 170 23.80 21.15 -16.04
N PHE A 171 24.09 20.41 -17.12
CA PHE A 171 24.78 19.11 -17.09
C PHE A 171 26.08 19.12 -17.93
N PRO A 172 27.14 18.39 -17.53
CA PRO A 172 27.28 17.63 -16.28
C PRO A 172 27.26 18.53 -15.05
N LEU A 173 26.90 17.98 -13.90
CA LEU A 173 26.98 18.70 -12.63
C LEU A 173 28.44 19.09 -12.36
N ALA A 174 28.68 20.34 -11.92
CA ALA A 174 30.00 20.79 -11.51
C ALA A 174 30.45 20.12 -10.20
N GLN A 175 29.51 19.82 -9.32
CA GLN A 175 29.74 19.07 -8.09
C GLN A 175 28.51 18.24 -7.75
N PHE A 176 28.76 16.99 -7.32
CA PHE A 176 27.72 16.06 -6.93
C PHE A 176 28.15 15.27 -5.68
N GLN A 177 27.25 15.19 -4.70
CA GLN A 177 27.37 14.32 -3.53
C GLN A 177 25.98 13.80 -3.13
N PRO A 178 25.80 12.49 -2.96
CA PRO A 178 24.59 11.93 -2.37
C PRO A 178 24.40 12.35 -0.91
N GLY A 179 23.15 12.48 -0.45
CA GLY A 179 22.85 12.73 0.97
C GLY A 179 22.84 11.46 1.83
N ALA A 180 22.80 10.29 1.22
CA ALA A 180 22.94 9.01 1.91
C ALA A 180 23.94 8.16 1.14
N VAL A 181 24.81 7.46 1.86
CA VAL A 181 25.79 6.54 1.27
C VAL A 181 25.73 5.20 1.99
N ALA A 182 26.24 4.15 1.34
CA ALA A 182 26.36 2.85 1.99
C ALA A 182 27.40 2.93 3.12
N GLY A 183 26.97 2.64 4.36
CA GLY A 183 27.89 2.47 5.48
C GLY A 183 28.66 1.14 5.39
N PRO A 184 29.68 0.93 6.24
CA PRO A 184 30.45 -0.31 6.26
C PRO A 184 29.57 -1.55 6.46
N GLY A 185 29.62 -2.49 5.52
CA GLY A 185 28.84 -3.74 5.58
C GLY A 185 27.38 -3.62 5.18
N TYR A 186 26.91 -2.41 4.83
CA TYR A 186 25.53 -2.21 4.37
C TYR A 186 25.30 -2.76 2.96
N SER A 187 24.21 -3.50 2.81
CA SER A 187 23.54 -3.72 1.53
C SER A 187 22.02 -3.56 1.74
N PRO A 188 21.27 -3.00 0.77
CA PRO A 188 19.82 -3.06 0.78
C PRO A 188 19.28 -4.49 0.57
N PHE A 189 20.11 -5.41 0.10
CA PHE A 189 19.76 -6.82 -0.06
C PHE A 189 20.25 -7.62 1.14
N ILE A 190 19.34 -8.38 1.75
CA ILE A 190 19.65 -9.22 2.88
C ILE A 190 19.52 -10.70 2.54
N ARG A 191 20.27 -11.53 3.27
CA ARG A 191 20.07 -12.98 3.34
C ARG A 191 19.92 -13.37 4.80
N ILE A 192 18.83 -14.05 5.13
CA ILE A 192 18.64 -14.61 6.47
C ILE A 192 19.55 -15.85 6.57
N ALA A 193 20.36 -15.90 7.64
CA ALA A 193 21.30 -16.99 7.92
C ALA A 193 20.61 -18.29 8.34
#